data_AF-A0A961WC76-F1
#
_entry.id   AF-A0A961WC76-F1
#
_cell.length_a   1.000
_cell.length_b   1.000
_cell.length_c   1.000
_cell.angle_alpha   90.00
_cell.angle_beta   90.00
_cell.angle_gamma   90.00
#
_symmetry.space_group_name_H-M   'P 1'
#
loop_
_entity.id
_entity.type
_entity.pdbx_description
1 polymer ?
#
loop_
_entity_poly.entity_id
_entity_poly.type
_entity_poly.pdbx_seq_one_letter_code
_entity_poly.pdbx_strand_id
1 'polypeptide(L)'
;HESTVSRVTSNKYLACTRGIFELKYFFTSAIANADDGEAHSSEAVRFRIKQLIDAETACSILSDDKIVERLKTDGIDIARRTVAKYREAMRIPSSVQRRRDKEMYERLGRV
;
A
#
# COMPACT_ATOMS: atom_id res chain seq x y z
N HIS A 1 11.73 15.18 21.80
CA HIS A 1 11.84 13.75 22.13
C HIS A 1 10.67 12.99 21.53
N GLU A 2 10.94 11.86 20.87
CA GLU A 2 9.91 10.95 20.34
C GLU A 2 8.89 10.55 21.44
N SER A 3 9.39 10.28 22.65
CA SER A 3 8.57 9.94 23.82
C SER A 3 7.58 11.03 24.23
N THR A 4 7.87 12.30 23.93
CA THR A 4 6.96 13.43 24.21
C THR A 4 5.82 13.45 23.20
N VAL A 5 6.12 13.26 21.92
CA VAL A 5 5.10 13.23 20.84
C VAL A 5 4.20 12.01 20.99
N SER A 6 4.76 10.84 21.35
CA SER A 6 4.00 9.62 21.62
C SER A 6 3.00 9.79 22.77
N ARG A 7 3.40 10.44 23.87
CA ARG A 7 2.50 10.70 25.02
C ARG A 7 1.39 11.70 24.69
N VAL A 8 1.71 12.76 23.96
CA VAL A 8 0.74 13.83 23.62
C VAL A 8 -0.31 13.35 22.62
N THR A 9 0.07 12.46 21.70
CA THR A 9 -0.82 11.91 20.67
C THR A 9 -1.66 10.73 21.14
N SER A 10 -1.26 10.08 22.24
CA SER A 10 -2.03 9.02 22.89
C SER A 10 -3.35 9.58 23.46
N ASN A 11 -4.46 8.86 23.25
CA ASN A 11 -5.82 9.27 23.65
C ASN A 11 -6.30 10.61 23.06
N LYS A 12 -5.72 11.05 21.95
CA LYS A 12 -6.25 12.19 21.17
C LYS A 12 -6.86 11.66 19.88
N TYR A 13 -7.97 12.27 19.48
CA TYR A 13 -8.72 11.87 18.29
C TYR A 13 -8.90 13.09 17.38
N LEU A 14 -8.73 12.86 16.08
CA LEU A 14 -8.95 13.84 15.02
C LEU A 14 -10.30 13.53 14.37
N ALA A 15 -11.23 14.47 14.43
CA ALA A 15 -12.50 14.37 13.72
C ALA A 15 -12.37 15.04 12.35
N CYS A 16 -12.63 14.27 11.30
CA CYS A 16 -12.59 14.70 9.91
C CYS A 16 -13.95 14.43 9.25
N THR A 17 -14.21 15.06 8.11
CA THR A 17 -15.38 14.78 7.26
C THR A 17 -15.48 13.30 6.83
N ARG A 18 -14.37 12.56 6.88
CA ARG A 18 -14.27 11.13 6.53
C ARG A 18 -14.36 10.19 7.74
N GLY A 19 -14.52 10.70 8.96
CA GLY A 19 -14.58 9.92 10.19
C GLY A 19 -13.67 10.42 11.30
N ILE A 20 -13.66 9.70 12.42
CA ILE A 20 -12.83 9.99 13.60
C ILE A 20 -11.66 9.02 13.63
N PHE A 21 -10.44 9.55 13.73
CA PHE A 21 -9.21 8.77 13.72
C PHE A 21 -8.39 9.05 14.99
N GLU A 22 -7.74 8.03 15.54
CA GLU A 22 -6.81 8.21 16.64
C GLU A 22 -5.56 8.94 16.15
N LEU A 23 -5.14 10.01 16.84
CA LEU A 23 -4.08 10.89 16.36
C LEU A 23 -2.74 10.17 16.19
N LYS A 24 -2.48 9.14 17.02
CA LYS A 24 -1.27 8.30 16.92
C LYS A 24 -1.14 7.57 15.57
N TYR A 25 -2.26 7.34 14.86
CA TYR A 25 -2.26 6.69 13.55
C TYR A 25 -1.43 7.45 12.51
N PHE A 26 -1.34 8.78 12.64
CA PHE A 26 -0.56 9.63 11.73
C PHE A 26 0.93 9.69 12.08
N PHE A 27 1.33 9.20 13.25
CA PHE A 27 2.71 9.25 13.75
C PHE A 27 3.32 7.84 13.80
N THR A 28 3.36 7.17 12.65
CA THR A 28 4.06 5.88 12.53
C THR A 28 5.56 6.10 12.34
N SER A 29 6.38 5.28 13.00
CA SER A 29 7.82 5.22 12.73
C SER A 29 8.02 4.95 11.24
N ALA A 30 8.53 5.95 10.52
CA ALA A 30 8.77 5.81 9.10
C ALA A 30 9.77 4.67 8.86
N ILE A 31 9.60 3.92 7.78
CA ILE A 31 10.62 2.96 7.34
C ILE A 31 11.78 3.84 6.89
N ALA A 32 12.84 3.88 7.69
CA ALA A 32 14.03 4.65 7.38
C ALA A 32 14.64 4.06 6.09
N ASN A 33 14.45 4.75 4.98
CA ASN A 33 15.31 4.59 3.82
C ASN A 33 16.58 5.38 4.10
N ALA A 34 17.71 4.70 4.02
CA ALA A 34 19.01 5.36 3.85
C ALA A 34 18.96 6.07 2.49
N ASP A 35 19.46 7.31 2.45
CA ASP A 35 19.42 8.27 1.33
C ASP A 35 18.06 8.92 1.06
N ASP A 36 17.93 10.16 1.54
CA ASP A 36 17.22 11.36 1.02
C ASP A 36 15.86 11.23 0.27
N GLY A 37 15.23 10.07 0.31
CA GLY A 37 13.92 9.78 -0.28
C GLY A 37 12.86 9.81 0.79
N GLU A 38 11.76 10.51 0.50
CA GLU A 38 10.62 10.70 1.39
C GLU A 38 10.30 9.43 2.19
N ALA A 39 10.31 9.57 3.52
CA ALA A 39 10.06 8.47 4.43
C ALA A 39 8.57 8.11 4.39
N HIS A 40 8.16 7.33 3.39
CA HIS A 40 6.77 6.98 3.17
C HIS A 40 6.27 6.05 4.28
N SER A 41 5.18 6.46 4.94
CA SER A 41 4.56 5.65 5.99
C SER A 41 4.09 4.30 5.42
N SER A 42 4.17 3.24 6.23
CA SER A 42 3.76 1.90 5.81
C SER A 42 2.31 1.83 5.29
N GLU A 43 1.43 2.70 5.78
CA GLU A 43 0.05 2.84 5.29
C GLU A 43 -0.03 3.49 3.91
N ALA A 44 0.77 4.51 3.65
CA ALA A 44 0.84 5.16 2.33
C ALA A 44 1.30 4.17 1.26
N VAL A 45 2.29 3.33 1.58
CA VAL A 45 2.76 2.27 0.69
C VAL A 45 1.67 1.22 0.44
N ARG A 46 0.95 0.77 1.48
CA ARG A 46 -0.19 -0.16 1.33
C ARG A 46 -1.26 0.44 0.41
N PHE A 47 -1.62 1.69 0.62
CA PHE A 47 -2.60 2.39 -0.19
C PHE A 47 -2.16 2.52 -1.65
N ARG A 48 -0.88 2.85 -1.89
CA ARG A 48 -0.33 2.95 -3.24
C ARG A 48 -0.32 1.61 -3.97
N ILE A 49 0.07 0.52 -3.29
CA ILE A 49 0.01 -0.85 -3.84
C ILE A 49 -1.43 -1.18 -4.24
N LYS A 50 -2.40 -0.86 -3.36
CA LYS A 50 -3.81 -1.09 -3.66
C LYS A 50 -4.27 -0.31 -4.89
N GLN A 51 -3.94 0.98 -5.01
CA GLN A 51 -4.28 1.79 -6.19
C GLN A 51 -3.70 1.22 -7.48
N LEU A 52 -2.45 0.74 -7.46
CA LEU A 52 -1.82 0.12 -8.62
C LEU A 52 -2.55 -1.15 -9.05
N ILE A 53 -2.96 -1.98 -8.10
CA ILE A 53 -3.70 -3.23 -8.35
C ILE A 53 -5.13 -2.94 -8.83
N ASP A 54 -5.81 -1.97 -8.22
CA ASP A 54 -7.17 -1.57 -8.60
C ASP A 54 -7.20 -0.98 -10.03
N ALA A 55 -6.13 -0.33 -10.46
CA ALA A 55 -5.96 0.20 -11.81
C ALA A 55 -5.53 -0.85 -12.87
N GLU A 56 -5.26 -2.10 -12.48
CA GLU A 56 -4.90 -3.17 -13.43
C GLU A 56 -6.07 -3.46 -14.40
N THR A 57 -5.79 -3.62 -15.69
CA THR A 57 -6.75 -4.16 -16.67
C THR A 57 -6.52 -5.67 -16.84
N ALA A 58 -7.51 -6.41 -17.36
CA ALA A 58 -7.39 -7.86 -17.56
C ALA A 58 -6.22 -8.24 -18.49
N CYS A 59 -5.92 -7.41 -19.50
CA CYS A 59 -4.73 -7.57 -20.35
C CYS A 59 -3.40 -7.18 -19.68
N SER A 60 -3.41 -6.40 -18.59
CA SER A 60 -2.20 -5.85 -17.99
C SER A 60 -2.21 -5.99 -16.47
N ILE A 61 -1.96 -7.22 -16.02
CA ILE A 61 -1.80 -7.52 -14.60
C ILE A 61 -0.34 -7.36 -14.21
N LEU A 62 -0.10 -6.60 -13.16
CA LEU A 62 1.24 -6.32 -12.67
C LEU A 62 1.70 -7.49 -11.80
N SER A 63 2.91 -7.99 -12.08
CA SER A 63 3.60 -8.86 -11.14
C SER A 63 4.05 -8.04 -9.93
N ASP A 64 4.32 -8.72 -8.81
CA ASP A 64 4.90 -8.08 -7.63
C ASP A 64 6.21 -7.34 -7.99
N ASP A 65 6.98 -7.84 -8.97
CA ASP A 65 8.19 -7.17 -9.50
C ASP A 65 7.88 -5.87 -10.25
N LYS A 66 6.85 -5.85 -11.11
CA LYS A 66 6.40 -4.61 -11.78
C LYS A 66 5.87 -3.58 -10.80
N ILE A 67 5.21 -4.02 -9.72
CA ILE A 67 4.75 -3.13 -8.66
C ILE A 67 5.96 -2.48 -7.97
N VAL A 68 7.02 -3.23 -7.70
CA VAL A 68 8.28 -2.68 -7.16
C VAL A 68 8.90 -1.66 -8.10
N GLU A 69 9.00 -1.95 -9.41
CA GLU A 69 9.53 -0.99 -10.39
C GLU A 69 8.71 0.31 -10.45
N ARG A 70 7.38 0.19 -10.39
CA ARG A 70 6.50 1.36 -10.41
C ARG A 70 6.63 2.20 -9.14
N LEU A 71 6.71 1.54 -7.99
CA LEU A 71 6.96 2.20 -6.70
C LEU A 71 8.33 2.87 -6.66
N LYS A 72 9.36 2.24 -7.24
CA LYS A 72 10.70 2.82 -7.35
C LYS A 72 10.71 4.08 -8.23
N THR A 73 9.89 4.11 -9.28
CA THR A 73 9.69 5.32 -10.11
C THR A 73 9.03 6.45 -9.32
N ASP A 74 8.17 6.11 -8.36
CA ASP A 74 7.52 7.06 -7.45
C ASP A 74 8.42 7.46 -6.25
N GLY A 75 9.69 7.05 -6.22
CA GLY A 75 10.63 7.34 -5.13
C GLY A 75 10.53 6.40 -3.92
N ILE A 76 9.70 5.36 -4.00
CA ILE A 76 9.53 4.37 -2.93
C ILE A 76 10.43 3.16 -3.22
N ASP A 77 11.57 3.06 -2.54
CA ASP A 77 12.37 1.83 -2.57
C ASP A 77 11.81 0.79 -1.60
N ILE A 78 11.37 -0.35 -2.13
CA ILE A 78 10.77 -1.42 -1.35
C ILE A 78 11.06 -2.78 -1.97
N ALA A 79 11.42 -3.74 -1.13
CA ALA A 79 11.68 -5.11 -1.56
C ALA A 79 10.39 -5.84 -1.97
N ARG A 80 10.48 -6.70 -2.98
CA ARG A 80 9.41 -7.59 -3.46
C ARG A 80 8.73 -8.39 -2.33
N ARG A 81 9.51 -8.90 -1.36
CA ARG A 81 8.97 -9.65 -0.21
C ARG A 81 8.05 -8.79 0.67
N THR A 82 8.38 -7.51 0.83
CA THR A 82 7.57 -6.55 1.59
C THR A 82 6.27 -6.24 0.85
N VAL A 83 6.32 -6.09 -0.47
CA VAL A 83 5.12 -5.94 -1.32
C VAL A 83 4.21 -7.16 -1.19
N ALA A 84 4.75 -8.37 -1.28
CA ALA A 84 4.00 -9.61 -1.12
C ALA A 84 3.33 -9.69 0.27
N LYS A 85 4.07 -9.37 1.34
CA LYS A 85 3.53 -9.32 2.71
C LYS A 85 2.38 -8.32 2.85
N TYR A 86 2.50 -7.13 2.27
CA TYR A 86 1.43 -6.12 2.29
C TYR A 86 0.23 -6.53 1.44
N ARG A 87 0.45 -7.18 0.29
CA ARG A 87 -0.61 -7.75 -0.55
C ARG A 87 -1.42 -8.80 0.22
N GLU A 88 -0.75 -9.71 0.91
CA GLU A 88 -1.39 -10.74 1.74
C GLU A 88 -2.16 -10.14 2.92
N ALA A 89 -1.61 -9.14 3.59
CA ALA A 89 -2.30 -8.42 4.65
C ALA A 89 -3.60 -7.74 4.18
N MET A 90 -3.64 -7.30 2.92
CA MET A 90 -4.83 -6.74 2.27
C MET A 90 -5.76 -7.81 1.66
N ARG A 91 -5.46 -9.10 1.83
CA ARG A 91 -6.19 -10.25 1.24
C ARG A 91 -6.28 -10.21 -0.28
N ILE A 92 -5.33 -9.58 -0.95
CA ILE A 92 -5.28 -9.52 -2.41
C ILE A 92 -4.58 -10.79 -2.91
N PRO A 93 -5.17 -11.55 -3.86
CA PRO A 93 -4.56 -12.77 -4.38
C PRO A 93 -3.34 -12.47 -5.25
N SER A 94 -2.53 -13.50 -5.52
CA SER A 94 -1.30 -13.37 -6.31
C SER A 94 -1.60 -12.94 -7.76
N SER A 95 -0.61 -12.37 -8.45
CA SER A 95 -0.76 -11.94 -9.84
C SER A 95 -1.20 -13.07 -10.78
N VAL A 96 -0.81 -14.32 -10.49
CA VAL A 96 -1.23 -15.51 -11.24
C VAL A 96 -2.72 -15.78 -11.05
N GLN A 97 -3.20 -15.72 -9.81
CA GLN A 97 -4.62 -15.91 -9.50
C GLN A 97 -5.46 -14.75 -10.06
N ARG A 98 -5.01 -13.50 -9.91
CA ARG A 98 -5.69 -12.32 -10.49
C ARG A 98 -5.86 -12.44 -12.00
N ARG A 99 -4.85 -13.00 -12.68
CA ARG A 99 -4.89 -13.25 -14.12
C ARG A 99 -5.94 -14.25 -14.51
N ARG A 100 -5.94 -15.39 -13.83
CA ARG A 100 -6.95 -16.41 -14.05
C ARG A 100 -8.36 -15.90 -13.78
N ASP A 101 -8.54 -15.13 -12.69
CA ASP A 101 -9.85 -14.59 -12.32
C ASP A 101 -10.33 -13.57 -13.37
N LYS A 102 -9.49 -12.61 -13.78
CA LYS A 102 -9.88 -11.59 -14.78
C LYS A 102 -10.09 -12.17 -16.18
N GLU A 103 -9.25 -13.10 -16.63
CA GLU A 103 -9.46 -13.82 -17.90
C GLU A 103 -10.79 -14.60 -17.87
N MET A 104 -11.14 -15.20 -16.73
CA MET A 104 -12.44 -15.86 -16.55
C MET A 104 -13.60 -14.87 -16.61
N TYR A 105 -13.48 -13.69 -15.97
CA TYR A 105 -14.51 -12.65 -16.03
C TYR A 105 -14.71 -12.08 -17.44
N GLU A 106 -13.63 -11.86 -18.21
CA GLU A 106 -13.72 -11.45 -19.62
C GLU A 106 -14.40 -12.53 -20.47
N ARG A 107 -14.01 -13.80 -20.27
CA ARG A 107 -14.62 -14.93 -21.00
C ARG A 107 -16.10 -15.14 -20.66
N LEU A 108 -16.53 -14.73 -19.48
CA LEU A 108 -17.92 -14.74 -19.03
C LEU A 108 -18.72 -13.49 -19.48
N GLY A 109 -18.12 -12.58 -20.25
CA GLY A 109 -18.80 -11.45 -20.89
C GLY A 109 -19.42 -10.44 -19.93
N ARG A 110 -18.80 -10.24 -18.75
CA ARG A 110 -19.35 -9.41 -17.68
C ARG A 110 -18.60 -8.09 -17.44
N VAL A 111 -18.01 -7.55 -18.50
CA VAL A 111 -17.45 -6.18 -18.56
C VAL A 111 -17.87 -5.54 -19.88
#